data_AF-A0A0M9WI19-F1
#
_entry.id   AF-A0A0M9WI19-F1
#
_cell.length_a   1.000
_cell.length_b   1.000
_cell.length_c   1.000
_cell.angle_alpha   90.00
_cell.angle_beta   90.00
_cell.angle_gamma   90.00
#
_symmetry.space_group_name_H-M   'P 1'
#
loop_
_entity.id
_entity.type
_entity.pdbx_description
1 polymer ?
#
loop_
_entity_poly.entity_id
_entity_poly.type
_entity_poly.pdbx_seq_one_letter_code
_entity_poly.pdbx_strand_id
1 'polypeptide(L)'
;MLYIVVHIDISNWTNLASLYNSSSLPYLSFLLRSFILSIILPAYLPTLVKIIGFPSFFSLISSFCSSNNGIMKVSIASMAMAILLGASTALSAANSKDSDSIVPITVKGNAFFKGDDRFYIRGVDYQPGGSSKLQDSIADTDSCKRDIKTFKELGLNTIRVYHVDNSKNHDECMKALAEAGIYLVLDVNTPKYSLNRADPDTSYNDVYLQYIFATVEMFAKYDNTLAFFSGNEVINDGPTSASAPYIKATTRDLRTFLRSRNLRHVPVGYSATDVDTNRLEMAEYMNCGSDDERSDFFAFNDYSWCDPSSFTTSGWDQKVKNFTGYGIPLFISEYGCNTNTRKFEEVTALYSTDMTPVYSGGIVYEYSEEGSKWGLVKIDGSDVKKLKDYDALKSAFDKTDNPKGNGGYNSTGGASGCPKMQKPNWNVPNSALPAMPVPAKKYLTQGAGKGAGFSGPGSQTAGTKSSGTATQGSGEVAAATSGGSGAASATGSEGAAAGLKPLQLSTPATLGLMIVLSTLFGAHLALL
;
A
#
# COMPACT_ATOMS: atom_id res chain seq x y z
N MET A 1 14.98 -39.90 50.71
CA MET A 1 14.04 -38.78 50.89
C MET A 1 12.82 -39.06 50.01
N LEU A 2 11.66 -39.22 50.64
CA LEU A 2 10.41 -39.63 49.99
C LEU A 2 9.92 -38.54 49.01
N TYR A 3 9.69 -38.89 47.74
CA TYR A 3 8.95 -38.05 46.80
C TYR A 3 7.44 -38.29 47.01
N ILE A 4 6.70 -37.27 47.43
CA ILE A 4 5.24 -37.26 47.36
C ILE A 4 4.87 -36.50 46.08
N VAL A 5 4.37 -37.22 45.08
CA VAL A 5 3.72 -36.64 43.91
C VAL A 5 2.25 -36.48 44.24
N VAL A 6 1.76 -35.24 44.35
CA VAL A 6 0.32 -34.95 44.46
C VAL A 6 -0.20 -34.63 43.05
N HIS A 7 -1.04 -35.50 42.48
CA HIS A 7 -1.90 -35.16 41.34
C HIS A 7 -3.10 -34.35 41.85
N ILE A 8 -3.30 -33.14 41.33
CA ILE A 8 -4.49 -32.33 41.59
C ILE A 8 -5.36 -32.38 40.34
N ASP A 9 -6.53 -33.02 40.46
CA ASP A 9 -7.60 -32.99 39.46
C ASP A 9 -8.38 -31.66 39.60
N ILE A 10 -8.44 -30.86 38.53
CA ILE A 10 -8.93 -29.47 38.52
C ILE A 10 -10.44 -29.39 38.23
N SER A 11 -11.17 -30.51 38.28
CA SER A 11 -12.62 -30.53 38.04
C SER A 11 -13.49 -30.13 39.24
N ASN A 12 -12.93 -29.88 40.44
CA ASN A 12 -13.72 -29.56 41.63
C ASN A 12 -13.07 -28.51 42.56
N TRP A 13 -13.40 -27.23 42.37
CA TRP A 13 -12.80 -26.07 43.07
C TRP A 13 -13.17 -25.93 44.56
N THR A 14 -14.11 -26.73 45.06
CA THR A 14 -14.58 -26.68 46.45
C THR A 14 -13.60 -27.26 47.47
N ASN A 15 -12.59 -28.04 47.03
CA ASN A 15 -11.62 -28.69 47.93
C ASN A 15 -10.35 -27.87 48.23
N LEU A 16 -10.10 -26.74 47.55
CA LEU A 16 -8.95 -25.87 47.84
C LEU A 16 -9.16 -25.00 49.10
N ALA A 17 -10.41 -24.66 49.41
CA ALA A 17 -10.76 -23.92 50.61
C ALA A 17 -10.61 -24.74 51.91
N SER A 18 -10.76 -26.08 51.84
CA SER A 18 -10.63 -26.95 53.02
C SER A 18 -9.16 -27.17 53.43
N LEU A 19 -8.23 -27.17 52.46
CA LEU A 19 -6.79 -27.18 52.70
C LEU A 19 -6.24 -25.85 53.26
N TYR A 20 -6.95 -24.75 53.06
CA TYR A 20 -6.56 -23.42 53.54
C TYR A 20 -6.67 -23.27 55.08
N ASN A 21 -7.52 -24.08 55.72
CA ASN A 21 -7.90 -23.96 57.14
C ASN A 21 -7.36 -25.06 58.08
N SER A 22 -6.47 -25.96 57.62
CA SER A 22 -5.86 -26.96 58.52
C SER A 22 -4.72 -26.33 59.35
N SER A 23 -4.87 -26.36 60.67
CA SER A 23 -4.03 -25.64 61.65
C SER A 23 -2.80 -26.42 62.12
N SER A 24 -2.46 -27.55 61.50
CA SER A 24 -1.46 -28.48 62.05
C SER A 24 -0.02 -28.32 61.50
N LEU A 25 0.23 -27.51 60.47
CA LEU A 25 1.58 -27.32 59.90
C LEU A 25 1.79 -25.88 59.36
N PRO A 26 2.15 -24.90 60.21
CA PRO A 26 2.19 -23.48 59.83
C PRO A 26 3.22 -23.18 58.71
N TYR A 27 4.37 -23.86 58.71
CA TYR A 27 5.43 -23.67 57.71
C TYR A 27 5.08 -24.19 56.31
N LEU A 28 4.35 -25.31 56.21
CA LEU A 28 3.93 -25.86 54.93
C LEU A 28 2.84 -24.99 54.30
N SER A 29 1.96 -24.40 55.12
CA SER A 29 0.95 -23.44 54.67
C SER A 29 1.56 -22.16 54.10
N PHE A 30 2.67 -21.68 54.66
CA PHE A 30 3.35 -20.45 54.21
C PHE A 30 3.99 -20.64 52.83
N LEU A 31 4.73 -21.73 52.62
CA LEU A 31 5.35 -22.05 51.34
C LEU A 31 4.32 -22.30 50.24
N LEU A 32 3.22 -22.99 50.56
CA LEU A 32 2.13 -23.23 49.61
C LEU A 32 1.38 -21.92 49.25
N ARG A 33 1.15 -21.03 50.23
CA ARG A 33 0.55 -19.70 50.02
C ARG A 33 1.44 -18.81 49.15
N SER A 34 2.76 -18.80 49.40
CA SER A 34 3.71 -18.08 48.56
C SER A 34 3.78 -18.65 47.14
N PHE A 35 3.78 -19.97 46.95
CA PHE A 35 3.83 -20.60 45.63
C PHE A 35 2.57 -20.31 44.79
N ILE A 36 1.38 -20.34 45.42
CA ILE A 36 0.11 -20.01 44.76
C ILE A 36 0.05 -18.53 44.35
N LEU A 37 0.45 -17.60 45.23
CA LEU A 37 0.40 -16.16 44.93
C LEU A 37 1.45 -15.70 43.91
N SER A 38 2.64 -16.31 43.89
CA SER A 38 3.76 -15.83 43.06
C SER A 38 3.86 -16.50 41.69
N ILE A 39 3.29 -17.70 41.50
CA ILE A 39 3.42 -18.45 40.24
C ILE A 39 2.08 -18.71 39.57
N ILE A 40 1.04 -19.10 40.33
CA ILE A 40 -0.26 -19.48 39.74
C ILE A 40 -1.10 -18.24 39.43
N LEU A 41 -1.18 -17.27 40.35
CA LEU A 41 -2.04 -16.09 40.16
C LEU A 41 -1.65 -15.24 38.92
N PRO A 42 -0.37 -14.97 38.62
CA PRO A 42 0.02 -14.21 37.42
C PRO A 42 -0.23 -14.98 36.12
N ALA A 43 -0.06 -16.30 36.12
CA ALA A 43 -0.22 -17.15 34.94
C ALA A 43 -1.68 -17.28 34.48
N TYR A 44 -2.64 -17.14 35.39
CA TYR A 44 -4.09 -17.29 35.11
C TYR A 44 -4.89 -15.99 35.23
N LEU A 45 -4.24 -14.88 35.57
CA LEU A 45 -4.84 -13.54 35.71
C LEU A 45 -5.65 -13.08 34.49
N PRO A 46 -5.17 -13.26 33.22
CA PRO A 46 -5.91 -12.83 32.04
C PRO A 46 -7.21 -13.63 31.85
N THR A 47 -7.20 -14.91 32.25
CA THR A 47 -8.33 -15.82 32.15
C THR A 47 -9.37 -15.54 33.23
N LEU A 48 -8.92 -15.22 34.46
CA LEU A 48 -9.81 -14.86 35.56
C LEU A 48 -10.56 -13.55 35.26
N VAL A 49 -9.87 -12.51 34.79
CA VAL A 49 -10.48 -11.20 34.46
C VAL A 49 -11.53 -11.33 33.35
N LYS A 50 -11.32 -12.23 32.38
CA LYS A 50 -12.29 -12.52 31.32
C LYS A 50 -13.56 -13.22 31.80
N ILE A 51 -13.48 -14.02 32.86
CA ILE A 51 -14.62 -14.85 33.34
C ILE A 51 -15.53 -14.06 34.30
N ILE A 52 -14.97 -13.27 35.21
CA ILE A 52 -15.74 -12.63 36.29
C ILE A 52 -15.91 -11.10 36.14
N GLY A 53 -15.25 -10.49 35.17
CA GLY A 53 -15.30 -9.05 34.94
C GLY A 53 -14.52 -8.22 35.97
N PHE A 54 -14.03 -7.06 35.54
CA PHE A 54 -13.16 -6.18 36.32
C PHE A 54 -13.72 -5.74 37.70
N PRO A 55 -15.01 -5.37 37.83
CA PRO A 55 -15.56 -4.88 39.11
C PRO A 55 -15.60 -5.96 40.21
N SER A 56 -15.91 -7.20 39.84
CA SER A 56 -16.03 -8.34 40.76
C SER A 56 -14.66 -8.83 41.24
N PHE A 57 -13.64 -8.73 40.38
CA PHE A 57 -12.24 -9.04 40.74
C PHE A 57 -11.70 -8.05 41.77
N PHE A 58 -12.02 -6.77 41.64
CA PHE A 58 -11.59 -5.73 42.59
C PHE A 58 -12.21 -5.91 43.98
N SER A 59 -13.47 -6.35 44.04
CA SER A 59 -14.16 -6.70 45.29
C SER A 59 -13.54 -7.92 46.00
N LEU A 60 -13.04 -8.89 45.22
CA LEU A 60 -12.36 -10.07 45.76
C LEU A 60 -11.01 -9.72 46.41
N ILE A 61 -10.24 -8.82 45.78
CA ILE A 61 -8.95 -8.33 46.29
C ILE A 61 -9.15 -7.46 47.54
N SER A 62 -10.16 -6.58 47.54
CA SER A 62 -10.44 -5.72 48.69
C SER A 62 -10.85 -6.51 49.93
N SER A 63 -11.61 -7.60 49.75
CA SER A 63 -11.97 -8.53 50.82
C SER A 63 -10.75 -9.29 51.38
N PHE A 64 -9.77 -9.62 50.54
CA PHE A 64 -8.51 -10.26 50.95
C PHE A 64 -7.61 -9.35 51.80
N CYS A 65 -7.58 -8.05 51.51
CA CYS A 65 -6.79 -7.07 52.29
C CYS A 65 -7.43 -6.73 53.66
N SER A 66 -8.72 -7.00 53.86
CA SER A 66 -9.43 -6.67 55.10
C SER A 66 -9.29 -7.73 56.20
N SER A 67 -8.83 -8.94 55.86
CA SER A 67 -8.70 -10.07 56.78
C SER A 67 -7.23 -10.42 57.04
N ASN A 68 -6.54 -9.65 57.89
CA ASN A 68 -5.43 -10.17 58.72
C ASN A 68 -4.89 -9.15 59.74
N ASN A 69 -4.66 -9.64 60.96
CA ASN A 69 -4.19 -8.87 62.11
C ASN A 69 -2.72 -8.41 61.98
N GLY A 70 -2.51 -7.11 62.22
CA GLY A 70 -1.50 -6.60 63.16
C GLY A 70 -0.04 -6.46 62.74
N ILE A 71 0.56 -7.37 61.97
CA ILE A 71 2.04 -7.41 61.81
C ILE A 71 2.51 -7.40 60.34
N MET A 72 1.59 -7.17 59.40
CA MET A 72 1.87 -7.15 57.95
C MET A 72 1.75 -5.76 57.33
N LYS A 73 2.03 -4.69 58.08
CA LYS A 73 1.87 -3.30 57.60
C LYS A 73 3.13 -2.66 57.01
N VAL A 74 4.31 -3.28 57.11
CA VAL A 74 5.56 -2.62 56.69
C VAL A 74 6.25 -3.24 55.47
N SER A 75 5.96 -4.48 55.08
CA SER A 75 6.61 -5.11 53.90
C SER A 75 5.75 -5.25 52.64
N ILE A 76 4.47 -4.87 52.69
CA ILE A 76 3.56 -4.92 51.51
C ILE A 76 3.37 -3.51 50.89
N ALA A 77 3.60 -2.44 51.66
CA ALA A 77 3.52 -1.06 51.17
C ALA A 77 4.62 -0.74 50.12
N SER A 78 5.77 -1.39 50.19
CA SER A 78 6.88 -1.16 49.24
C SER A 78 6.76 -1.93 47.92
N MET A 79 5.91 -2.96 47.84
CA MET A 79 5.60 -3.66 46.58
C MET A 79 4.35 -3.13 45.89
N ALA A 80 3.42 -2.48 46.61
CA ALA A 80 2.26 -1.83 46.01
C ALA A 80 2.61 -0.54 45.24
N MET A 81 3.68 0.17 45.62
CA MET A 81 4.10 1.40 44.91
C MET A 81 4.86 1.12 43.60
N ALA A 82 5.52 -0.04 43.47
CA ALA A 82 6.15 -0.47 42.23
C ALA A 82 5.12 -0.97 41.19
N ILE A 83 3.93 -1.40 41.63
CA ILE A 83 2.84 -1.83 40.74
C ILE A 83 1.95 -0.64 40.34
N LEU A 84 1.84 0.43 41.14
CA LEU A 84 1.10 1.64 40.73
C LEU A 84 1.86 2.58 39.78
N LEU A 85 3.19 2.50 39.69
CA LEU A 85 3.97 3.16 38.64
C LEU A 85 4.13 2.30 37.37
N GLY A 86 3.85 0.99 37.46
CA GLY A 86 3.76 0.08 36.29
C GLY A 86 2.35 -0.10 35.72
N ALA A 87 1.30 0.31 36.44
CA ALA A 87 -0.10 0.23 35.99
C ALA A 87 -0.65 1.56 35.44
N SER A 88 0.15 2.64 35.45
CA SER A 88 -0.21 3.92 34.83
C SER A 88 0.23 4.04 33.36
N THR A 89 0.82 2.99 32.77
CA THR A 89 1.12 2.90 31.33
C THR A 89 0.23 1.92 30.57
N ALA A 90 -0.71 1.24 31.24
CA ALA A 90 -1.61 0.27 30.61
C ALA A 90 -3.08 0.71 30.53
N LEU A 91 -3.42 1.93 30.97
CA LEU A 91 -4.78 2.48 30.90
C LEU A 91 -4.84 3.88 30.23
N SER A 92 -4.04 4.06 29.18
CA SER A 92 -4.30 5.06 28.11
C SER A 92 -4.51 4.41 26.73
N ALA A 93 -4.64 3.07 26.67
CA ALA A 93 -4.91 2.33 25.43
C ALA A 93 -6.38 1.90 25.27
N ALA A 94 -7.31 2.71 25.76
CA ALA A 94 -8.75 2.49 25.58
C ALA A 94 -9.49 3.83 25.41
N ASN A 95 -8.99 4.66 24.50
CA ASN A 95 -9.77 5.51 23.59
C ASN A 95 -8.81 6.39 22.77
N SER A 96 -8.07 5.71 21.90
CA SER A 96 -7.82 6.23 20.57
C SER A 96 -8.50 5.24 19.64
N LYS A 97 -9.76 5.49 19.28
CA LYS A 97 -10.13 5.18 17.89
C LYS A 97 -9.25 6.13 17.06
N ASP A 98 -8.01 5.74 16.83
CA ASP A 98 -7.30 6.28 15.68
C ASP A 98 -8.21 5.96 14.50
N SER A 99 -8.60 7.03 13.81
CA SER A 99 -9.63 7.04 12.78
C SER A 99 -9.55 5.81 11.87
N ASP A 100 -10.71 5.30 11.46
CA ASP A 100 -11.13 4.96 10.09
C ASP A 100 -10.11 5.21 8.94
N SER A 101 -8.84 4.81 9.06
CA SER A 101 -7.83 4.99 8.03
C SER A 101 -7.92 3.80 7.08
N ILE A 102 -8.24 4.12 5.84
CA ILE A 102 -8.26 3.17 4.74
C ILE A 102 -6.88 2.52 4.60
N VAL A 103 -6.82 1.19 4.53
CA VAL A 103 -5.56 0.46 4.40
C VAL A 103 -4.91 0.79 3.04
N PRO A 104 -3.67 1.31 2.99
CA PRO A 104 -3.00 1.57 1.72
C PRO A 104 -2.87 0.32 0.85
N ILE A 105 -3.04 0.50 -0.46
CA ILE A 105 -2.77 -0.57 -1.43
C ILE A 105 -1.26 -0.72 -1.63
N THR A 106 -0.80 -1.96 -1.65
CA THR A 106 0.60 -2.34 -1.85
C THR A 106 0.74 -3.29 -3.04
N VAL A 107 1.96 -3.49 -3.51
CA VAL A 107 2.28 -4.43 -4.60
C VAL A 107 2.97 -5.67 -4.01
N LYS A 108 2.50 -6.86 -4.40
CA LYS A 108 3.20 -8.14 -4.16
C LYS A 108 3.20 -8.94 -5.47
N GLY A 109 4.38 -9.31 -5.95
CA GLY A 109 4.51 -9.96 -7.26
C GLY A 109 3.88 -9.10 -8.37
N ASN A 110 3.02 -9.70 -9.20
CA ASN A 110 2.29 -9.00 -10.25
C ASN A 110 0.88 -8.48 -9.84
N ALA A 111 0.67 -8.14 -8.57
CA ALA A 111 -0.68 -7.85 -8.07
C ALA A 111 -0.74 -6.79 -6.98
N PHE A 112 -1.91 -6.13 -6.89
CA PHE A 112 -2.24 -5.19 -5.83
C PHE A 112 -2.89 -5.88 -4.63
N PHE A 113 -2.59 -5.41 -3.42
CA PHE A 113 -3.11 -5.97 -2.17
C PHE A 113 -3.54 -4.88 -1.20
N LYS A 114 -4.68 -5.11 -0.55
CA LYS A 114 -5.14 -4.37 0.63
C LYS A 114 -4.80 -5.21 1.86
N GLY A 115 -3.66 -4.92 2.49
CA GLY A 115 -3.08 -5.82 3.49
C GLY A 115 -2.70 -7.16 2.85
N ASP A 116 -3.37 -8.25 3.24
CA ASP A 116 -3.17 -9.59 2.67
C ASP A 116 -4.23 -9.99 1.65
N ASP A 117 -5.28 -9.18 1.49
CA ASP A 117 -6.36 -9.45 0.55
C ASP A 117 -6.00 -8.94 -0.84
N ARG A 118 -6.28 -9.76 -1.87
CA ARG A 118 -6.09 -9.35 -3.26
C ARG A 118 -7.02 -8.18 -3.57
N PHE A 119 -6.44 -7.10 -4.10
CA PHE A 119 -7.18 -5.92 -4.53
C PHE A 119 -7.39 -5.97 -6.04
N TYR A 120 -8.65 -5.89 -6.47
CA TYR A 120 -9.04 -5.72 -7.87
C TYR A 120 -9.65 -4.34 -8.04
N ILE A 121 -9.13 -3.57 -8.98
CA ILE A 121 -9.63 -2.24 -9.32
C ILE A 121 -10.99 -2.40 -9.98
N ARG A 122 -12.02 -1.79 -9.37
CA ARG A 122 -13.34 -1.52 -9.96
C ARG A 122 -13.50 -0.02 -9.99
N GLY A 123 -13.11 0.58 -11.10
CA GLY A 123 -12.98 2.02 -11.18
C GLY A 123 -13.76 2.70 -12.30
N VAL A 124 -13.78 4.03 -12.21
CA VAL A 124 -14.25 4.93 -13.26
C VAL A 124 -13.29 6.10 -13.40
N ASP A 125 -13.13 6.60 -14.62
CA ASP A 125 -12.46 7.87 -14.87
C ASP A 125 -13.34 9.04 -14.40
N TYR A 126 -12.80 9.87 -13.52
CA TYR A 126 -13.51 10.96 -12.87
C TYR A 126 -12.84 12.30 -13.17
N GLN A 127 -13.29 12.93 -14.27
CA GLN A 127 -12.86 14.27 -14.65
C GLN A 127 -14.01 15.10 -15.24
N PRO A 128 -15.07 15.43 -14.47
CA PRO A 128 -16.10 16.38 -14.88
C PRO A 128 -15.54 17.63 -15.57
N GLY A 129 -16.07 17.93 -16.76
CA GLY A 129 -15.52 18.93 -17.69
C GLY A 129 -14.68 18.33 -18.82
N GLY A 130 -14.31 17.05 -18.72
CA GLY A 130 -13.48 16.29 -19.66
C GLY A 130 -11.98 16.45 -19.39
N SER A 131 -11.20 15.45 -19.80
CA SER A 131 -9.73 15.41 -19.66
C SER A 131 -8.99 16.55 -20.38
N SER A 132 -9.66 17.25 -21.30
CA SER A 132 -9.10 18.41 -22.00
C SER A 132 -9.27 19.74 -21.27
N LYS A 133 -10.22 19.85 -20.32
CA LYS A 133 -10.41 21.06 -19.51
C LYS A 133 -9.58 20.93 -18.24
N LEU A 134 -8.72 21.92 -17.97
CA LEU A 134 -7.96 22.04 -16.73
C LEU A 134 -8.88 22.44 -15.57
N GLN A 135 -9.68 21.48 -15.10
CA GLN A 135 -10.55 21.58 -13.92
C GLN A 135 -10.16 20.49 -12.94
N ASP A 136 -10.09 20.82 -11.65
CA ASP A 136 -9.74 19.87 -10.60
C ASP A 136 -11.02 19.44 -9.87
N SER A 137 -11.50 18.25 -10.21
CA SER A 137 -12.75 17.70 -9.68
C SER A 137 -12.65 17.26 -8.23
N ILE A 138 -11.44 17.10 -7.69
CA ILE A 138 -11.20 16.66 -6.30
C ILE A 138 -10.67 17.78 -5.39
N ALA A 139 -10.47 18.99 -5.92
CA ALA A 139 -10.35 20.22 -5.15
C ALA A 139 -11.70 20.91 -4.88
N ASP A 140 -12.75 20.56 -5.65
CA ASP A 140 -14.13 20.99 -5.41
C ASP A 140 -14.84 19.98 -4.49
N THR A 141 -14.85 20.30 -3.19
CA THR A 141 -15.47 19.46 -2.16
C THR A 141 -16.93 19.12 -2.46
N ASP A 142 -17.72 20.09 -2.93
CA ASP A 142 -19.17 19.91 -3.10
C ASP A 142 -19.46 18.95 -4.26
N SER A 143 -18.77 19.15 -5.39
CA SER A 143 -18.85 18.22 -6.52
C SER A 143 -18.36 16.82 -6.16
N CYS A 144 -17.22 16.72 -5.47
CA CYS A 144 -16.66 15.44 -5.04
C CYS A 144 -17.63 14.68 -4.11
N LYS A 145 -18.17 15.33 -3.06
CA LYS A 145 -19.11 14.70 -2.13
C LYS A 145 -20.46 14.34 -2.78
N ARG A 146 -20.92 15.12 -3.76
CA ARG A 146 -22.10 14.78 -4.57
C ARG A 146 -21.87 13.46 -5.31
N ASP A 147 -20.73 13.33 -5.99
CA ASP A 147 -20.44 12.21 -6.88
C ASP A 147 -20.03 10.93 -6.14
N ILE A 148 -19.42 11.04 -4.94
CA ILE A 148 -19.12 9.89 -4.07
C ILE A 148 -20.36 9.03 -3.79
N LYS A 149 -21.55 9.64 -3.68
CA LYS A 149 -22.80 8.89 -3.49
C LYS A 149 -23.05 7.94 -4.66
N THR A 150 -22.88 8.44 -5.88
CA THR A 150 -23.01 7.66 -7.12
C THR A 150 -21.95 6.57 -7.22
N PHE A 151 -20.70 6.85 -6.82
CA PHE A 151 -19.62 5.85 -6.80
C PHE A 151 -19.95 4.67 -5.87
N LYS A 152 -20.47 4.97 -4.67
CA LYS A 152 -20.87 3.94 -3.70
C LYS A 152 -22.03 3.10 -4.24
N GLU A 153 -23.00 3.70 -4.91
CA GLU A 153 -24.12 2.98 -5.50
C GLU A 153 -23.71 2.05 -6.66
N LEU A 154 -22.66 2.41 -7.40
CA LEU A 154 -22.03 1.55 -8.42
C LEU A 154 -21.15 0.45 -7.82
N GLY A 155 -20.82 0.51 -6.53
CA GLY A 155 -19.88 -0.41 -5.89
C GLY A 155 -18.42 -0.19 -6.31
N LEU A 156 -18.07 1.03 -6.72
CA LEU A 156 -16.70 1.38 -7.10
C LEU A 156 -15.77 1.39 -5.88
N ASN A 157 -14.52 1.00 -6.10
CA ASN A 157 -13.46 1.14 -5.11
C ASN A 157 -12.32 2.05 -5.57
N THR A 158 -12.34 2.52 -6.82
CA THR A 158 -11.25 3.32 -7.38
C THR A 158 -11.82 4.41 -8.28
N ILE A 159 -11.21 5.59 -8.28
CA ILE A 159 -11.37 6.59 -9.32
C ILE A 159 -10.01 6.89 -9.96
N ARG A 160 -10.00 7.23 -11.24
CA ARG A 160 -8.83 7.83 -11.89
C ARG A 160 -9.09 9.30 -12.16
N VAL A 161 -8.11 10.15 -11.86
CA VAL A 161 -8.15 11.60 -12.14
C VAL A 161 -6.97 11.94 -13.04
N TYR A 162 -7.21 12.63 -14.15
CA TYR A 162 -6.20 12.93 -15.18
C TYR A 162 -5.32 14.12 -14.84
N HIS A 163 -5.82 15.06 -14.03
CA HIS A 163 -5.05 16.19 -13.55
C HIS A 163 -5.65 16.82 -12.29
N VAL A 164 -4.77 17.37 -11.47
CA VAL A 164 -5.10 18.12 -10.25
C VAL A 164 -4.33 19.43 -10.22
N ASP A 165 -4.92 20.46 -9.63
CA ASP A 165 -4.26 21.72 -9.37
C ASP A 165 -3.43 21.58 -8.09
N ASN A 166 -2.14 21.26 -8.25
CA ASN A 166 -1.17 21.13 -7.15
C ASN A 166 -0.86 22.44 -6.38
N SER A 167 -1.66 23.50 -6.58
CA SER A 167 -1.69 24.69 -5.72
C SER A 167 -2.89 24.74 -4.76
N LYS A 168 -3.83 23.78 -4.88
CA LYS A 168 -5.05 23.68 -4.08
C LYS A 168 -4.91 22.64 -2.95
N ASN A 169 -5.90 22.61 -2.06
CA ASN A 169 -6.01 21.64 -0.99
C ASN A 169 -7.02 20.55 -1.40
N HIS A 170 -6.68 19.29 -1.15
CA HIS A 170 -7.50 18.12 -1.49
C HIS A 170 -7.91 17.29 -0.26
N ASP A 171 -7.58 17.75 0.94
CA ASP A 171 -7.72 16.98 2.19
C ASP A 171 -9.16 16.52 2.40
N GLU A 172 -10.13 17.40 2.13
CA GLU A 172 -11.54 17.12 2.41
C GLU A 172 -12.15 16.09 1.45
N CYS A 173 -11.88 16.21 0.15
CA CYS A 173 -12.35 15.22 -0.83
C CYS A 173 -11.60 13.89 -0.67
N MET A 174 -10.28 13.90 -0.47
CA MET A 174 -9.50 12.67 -0.25
C MET A 174 -9.95 11.93 1.01
N LYS A 175 -10.28 12.65 2.08
CA LYS A 175 -10.88 12.08 3.29
C LYS A 175 -12.27 11.48 2.99
N ALA A 176 -13.13 12.20 2.28
CA ALA A 176 -14.46 11.69 1.93
C ALA A 176 -14.39 10.43 1.03
N LEU A 177 -13.43 10.38 0.11
CA LEU A 177 -13.15 9.18 -0.70
C LEU A 177 -12.67 8.01 0.19
N ALA A 178 -11.76 8.28 1.12
CA ALA A 178 -11.26 7.28 2.07
C ALA A 178 -12.38 6.71 2.95
N GLU A 179 -13.24 7.56 3.51
CA GLU A 179 -14.43 7.17 4.30
C GLU A 179 -15.44 6.36 3.47
N ALA A 180 -15.46 6.57 2.15
CA ALA A 180 -16.26 5.78 1.21
C ALA A 180 -15.59 4.48 0.77
N GLY A 181 -14.33 4.23 1.17
CA GLY A 181 -13.55 3.06 0.74
C GLY A 181 -13.01 3.16 -0.69
N ILE A 182 -12.90 4.38 -1.23
CA ILE A 182 -12.51 4.66 -2.61
C ILE A 182 -11.06 5.16 -2.66
N TYR A 183 -10.29 4.55 -3.56
CA TYR A 183 -8.90 4.89 -3.84
C TYR A 183 -8.75 5.79 -5.07
N LEU A 184 -7.66 6.53 -5.12
CA LEU A 184 -7.29 7.41 -6.23
C LEU A 184 -6.10 6.82 -7.01
N VAL A 185 -6.30 6.65 -8.32
CA VAL A 185 -5.22 6.58 -9.31
C VAL A 185 -5.06 7.98 -9.90
N LEU A 186 -3.86 8.57 -9.81
CA LEU A 186 -3.63 9.95 -10.22
C LEU A 186 -2.58 10.05 -11.32
N ASP A 187 -2.96 10.62 -12.44
CA ASP A 187 -2.02 11.15 -13.42
C ASP A 187 -1.38 12.43 -12.85
N VAL A 188 -0.05 12.43 -12.72
CA VAL A 188 0.68 13.57 -12.11
C VAL A 188 0.95 14.70 -13.11
N ASN A 189 0.62 14.46 -14.38
CA ASN A 189 0.85 15.32 -15.51
C ASN A 189 -0.33 16.27 -15.72
N THR A 190 -0.12 17.31 -16.52
CA THR A 190 -1.20 18.12 -17.10
C THR A 190 -0.89 18.44 -18.55
N PRO A 191 -1.85 18.94 -19.35
CA PRO A 191 -1.59 19.50 -20.67
C PRO A 191 -0.40 20.48 -20.73
N LYS A 192 -0.16 21.27 -19.66
CA LYS A 192 0.95 22.22 -19.59
C LYS A 192 2.26 21.62 -19.06
N TYR A 193 2.18 20.54 -18.29
CA TYR A 193 3.30 19.90 -17.61
C TYR A 193 3.29 18.40 -17.93
N SER A 194 3.86 18.05 -19.07
CA SER A 194 3.89 16.70 -19.61
C SER A 194 5.05 16.54 -20.59
N LEU A 195 5.42 15.29 -20.87
CA LEU A 195 6.31 14.96 -21.97
C LEU A 195 5.61 15.26 -23.32
N ASN A 196 6.31 15.97 -24.19
CA ASN A 196 5.89 16.18 -25.57
C ASN A 196 6.44 15.04 -26.43
N ARG A 197 5.57 14.18 -26.96
CA ARG A 197 5.98 13.06 -27.82
C ARG A 197 6.76 13.46 -29.08
N ALA A 198 6.59 14.70 -29.56
CA ALA A 198 7.31 15.22 -30.71
C ALA A 198 8.72 15.74 -30.34
N ASP A 199 8.94 16.12 -29.08
CA ASP A 199 10.24 16.56 -28.56
C ASP A 199 10.41 16.11 -27.08
N PRO A 200 10.58 14.79 -26.86
CA PRO A 200 10.63 14.25 -25.50
C PRO A 200 11.92 14.66 -24.77
N ASP A 201 12.99 14.97 -25.52
CA ASP A 201 14.27 15.42 -24.97
C ASP A 201 14.17 16.80 -24.30
N THR A 202 13.58 17.77 -25.01
CA THR A 202 13.43 19.13 -24.47
C THR A 202 12.39 19.18 -23.35
N SER A 203 11.30 18.41 -23.46
CA SER A 203 10.21 18.42 -22.49
C SER A 203 10.50 17.67 -21.20
N TYR A 204 11.49 16.78 -21.19
CA TYR A 204 12.05 16.19 -19.97
C TYR A 204 13.11 17.13 -19.35
N ASN A 205 12.64 18.03 -18.49
CA ASN A 205 13.44 19.09 -17.88
C ASN A 205 13.12 19.30 -16.39
N ASP A 206 13.91 20.12 -15.72
CA ASP A 206 13.78 20.36 -14.27
C ASP A 206 12.49 21.10 -13.86
N VAL A 207 11.89 21.90 -14.74
CA VAL A 207 10.60 22.57 -14.47
C VAL A 207 9.46 21.55 -14.49
N TYR A 208 9.48 20.63 -15.45
CA TYR A 208 8.54 19.51 -15.51
C TYR A 208 8.67 18.62 -14.27
N LEU A 209 9.90 18.20 -13.94
CA LEU A 209 10.15 17.34 -12.78
C LEU A 209 9.74 18.00 -11.47
N GLN A 210 10.00 19.30 -11.28
CA GLN A 210 9.54 20.02 -10.10
C GLN A 210 8.02 19.96 -9.94
N TYR A 211 7.28 20.17 -11.04
CA TYR A 211 5.82 20.18 -11.02
C TYR A 211 5.27 18.81 -10.58
N ILE A 212 5.72 17.73 -11.20
CA ILE A 212 5.23 16.38 -10.88
C ILE A 212 5.69 15.92 -9.49
N PHE A 213 6.89 16.31 -9.03
CA PHE A 213 7.34 16.05 -7.67
C PHE A 213 6.47 16.77 -6.64
N ALA A 214 6.05 18.01 -6.90
CA ALA A 214 5.15 18.74 -6.01
C ALA A 214 3.77 18.07 -5.92
N THR A 215 3.25 17.57 -7.04
CA THR A 215 2.01 16.79 -7.07
C THR A 215 2.16 15.49 -6.26
N VAL A 216 3.23 14.73 -6.48
CA VAL A 216 3.46 13.47 -5.76
C VAL A 216 3.70 13.68 -4.26
N GLU A 217 4.48 14.69 -3.86
CA GLU A 217 4.70 15.04 -2.44
C GLU A 217 3.38 15.37 -1.73
N MET A 218 2.48 16.09 -2.43
CA MET A 218 1.15 16.44 -1.90
C MET A 218 0.26 15.21 -1.71
N PHE A 219 0.23 14.27 -2.66
CA PHE A 219 -0.72 13.15 -2.66
C PHE A 219 -0.19 11.89 -1.98
N ALA A 220 1.12 11.72 -1.84
CA ALA A 220 1.71 10.56 -1.17
C ALA A 220 1.26 10.43 0.31
N LYS A 221 0.87 11.54 0.94
CA LYS A 221 0.39 11.55 2.34
C LYS A 221 -0.98 10.89 2.54
N TYR A 222 -1.81 10.75 1.50
CA TYR A 222 -3.15 10.15 1.63
C TYR A 222 -3.07 8.64 1.47
N ASP A 223 -3.56 7.87 2.45
CA ASP A 223 -3.53 6.41 2.42
C ASP A 223 -4.32 5.80 1.25
N ASN A 224 -5.36 6.50 0.77
CA ASN A 224 -6.15 6.07 -0.38
C ASN A 224 -5.58 6.50 -1.74
N THR A 225 -4.41 7.15 -1.82
CA THR A 225 -3.73 7.29 -3.12
C THR A 225 -3.08 5.94 -3.47
N LEU A 226 -3.69 5.22 -4.42
CA LEU A 226 -3.32 3.87 -4.84
C LEU A 226 -2.12 3.86 -5.76
N ALA A 227 -2.09 4.74 -6.76
CA ALA A 227 -1.04 4.76 -7.77
C ALA A 227 -0.87 6.13 -8.42
N PHE A 228 0.34 6.37 -8.93
CA PHE A 228 0.65 7.49 -9.82
C PHE A 228 0.95 7.03 -11.24
N PHE A 229 0.35 7.70 -12.22
CA PHE A 229 0.77 7.60 -13.62
C PHE A 229 1.81 8.65 -13.95
N SER A 230 3.01 8.21 -14.35
CA SER A 230 4.11 9.06 -14.82
C SER A 230 3.86 9.67 -16.20
N GLY A 231 2.91 9.13 -16.97
CA GLY A 231 2.46 9.63 -18.25
C GLY A 231 1.22 8.86 -18.74
N ASN A 232 0.52 9.45 -19.71
CA ASN A 232 -0.64 8.88 -20.36
C ASN A 232 -0.51 9.00 -21.87
N GLU A 233 -0.53 7.86 -22.58
CA GLU A 233 -0.54 7.77 -24.05
C GLU A 233 0.45 8.71 -24.76
N VAL A 234 1.64 8.90 -24.17
CA VAL A 234 2.71 9.69 -24.79
C VAL A 234 3.13 9.03 -26.10
N ILE A 235 3.27 7.71 -26.09
CA ILE A 235 3.45 6.88 -27.29
C ILE A 235 2.07 6.52 -27.83
N ASN A 236 1.83 6.80 -29.11
CA ASN A 236 0.58 6.49 -29.79
C ASN A 236 0.75 5.79 -31.14
N ASP A 237 1.99 5.52 -31.55
CA ASP A 237 2.33 4.74 -32.72
C ASP A 237 3.75 4.13 -32.57
N GLY A 238 4.19 3.38 -33.58
CA GLY A 238 5.54 2.82 -33.62
C GLY A 238 6.64 3.88 -33.52
N PRO A 239 6.68 4.91 -34.40
CA PRO A 239 7.72 5.95 -34.38
C PRO A 239 7.85 6.71 -33.06
N THR A 240 6.73 7.03 -32.40
CA THR A 240 6.70 7.78 -31.13
C THR A 240 7.24 6.99 -29.95
N SER A 241 7.47 5.67 -30.09
CA SER A 241 8.16 4.84 -29.09
C SER A 241 9.57 5.36 -28.73
N ALA A 242 10.17 6.23 -29.54
CA ALA A 242 11.36 7.00 -29.18
C ALA A 242 11.21 7.81 -27.87
N SER A 243 9.97 8.05 -27.40
CA SER A 243 9.67 8.69 -26.12
C SER A 243 9.82 7.75 -24.90
N ALA A 244 9.90 6.42 -25.10
CA ALA A 244 9.92 5.44 -24.01
C ALA A 244 11.05 5.66 -22.98
N PRO A 245 12.30 6.01 -23.37
CA PRO A 245 13.35 6.31 -22.40
C PRO A 245 12.99 7.46 -21.45
N TYR A 246 12.29 8.48 -21.94
CA TYR A 246 11.88 9.63 -21.14
C TYR A 246 10.72 9.31 -20.20
N ILE A 247 9.75 8.51 -20.66
CA ILE A 247 8.65 8.01 -19.83
C ILE A 247 9.19 7.16 -18.67
N LYS A 248 10.13 6.26 -18.98
CA LYS A 248 10.77 5.41 -17.98
C LYS A 248 11.67 6.20 -17.03
N ALA A 249 12.38 7.21 -17.52
CA ALA A 249 13.14 8.13 -16.68
C ALA A 249 12.26 8.94 -15.74
N THR A 250 11.11 9.46 -16.21
CA THR A 250 10.11 10.10 -15.35
C THR A 250 9.63 9.14 -14.26
N THR A 251 9.35 7.89 -14.61
CA THR A 251 8.95 6.85 -13.64
C THR A 251 10.03 6.60 -12.60
N ARG A 252 11.28 6.36 -13.02
CA ARG A 252 12.45 6.21 -12.14
C ARG A 252 12.58 7.39 -11.19
N ASP A 253 12.46 8.61 -11.71
CA ASP A 253 12.70 9.84 -10.96
C ASP A 253 11.59 10.12 -9.92
N LEU A 254 10.32 9.83 -10.25
CA LEU A 254 9.22 9.87 -9.28
C LEU A 254 9.43 8.88 -8.13
N ARG A 255 9.83 7.64 -8.43
CA ARG A 255 10.16 6.62 -7.42
C ARG A 255 11.36 7.05 -6.57
N THR A 256 12.40 7.58 -7.20
CA THR A 256 13.59 8.10 -6.53
C THR A 256 13.23 9.25 -5.60
N PHE A 257 12.36 10.16 -6.02
CA PHE A 257 11.88 11.28 -5.20
C PHE A 257 11.09 10.78 -3.98
N LEU A 258 10.12 9.88 -4.16
CA LEU A 258 9.37 9.26 -3.04
C LEU A 258 10.32 8.64 -2.01
N ARG A 259 11.31 7.86 -2.46
CA ARG A 259 12.30 7.20 -1.59
C ARG A 259 13.23 8.19 -0.89
N SER A 260 13.78 9.16 -1.63
CA SER A 260 14.72 10.16 -1.10
C SER A 260 14.08 11.07 -0.05
N ARG A 261 12.78 11.33 -0.21
CA ARG A 261 11.98 12.16 0.70
C ARG A 261 11.34 11.37 1.83
N ASN A 262 11.56 10.04 1.89
CA ASN A 262 10.93 9.14 2.85
C ASN A 262 9.40 9.30 2.90
N LEU A 263 8.80 9.47 1.73
CA LEU A 263 7.35 9.53 1.57
C LEU A 263 6.79 8.10 1.49
N ARG A 264 5.46 7.96 1.67
CA ARG A 264 4.79 6.68 1.44
C ARG A 264 5.12 6.18 0.03
N HIS A 265 5.53 4.92 -0.08
CA HIS A 265 5.91 4.31 -1.34
C HIS A 265 4.66 3.95 -2.15
N VAL A 266 4.04 4.98 -2.74
CA VAL A 266 2.93 4.83 -3.69
C VAL A 266 3.49 4.23 -4.99
N PRO A 267 2.91 3.14 -5.51
CA PRO A 267 3.29 2.58 -6.81
C PRO A 267 3.28 3.63 -7.93
N VAL A 268 4.32 3.66 -8.75
CA VAL A 268 4.42 4.52 -9.93
C VAL A 268 4.53 3.67 -11.20
N GLY A 269 3.67 3.96 -12.17
CA GLY A 269 3.58 3.24 -13.44
C GLY A 269 3.20 4.16 -14.59
N TYR A 270 2.84 3.58 -15.73
CA TYR A 270 2.52 4.31 -16.96
C TYR A 270 1.19 3.81 -17.54
N SER A 271 0.38 4.73 -18.06
CA SER A 271 -0.85 4.43 -18.80
C SER A 271 -0.54 4.51 -20.30
N ALA A 272 -0.43 3.37 -20.95
CA ALA A 272 -0.17 3.29 -22.39
C ALA A 272 -1.48 3.27 -23.20
N THR A 273 -1.38 3.50 -24.51
CA THR A 273 -2.46 3.19 -25.44
C THR A 273 -2.26 1.79 -26.02
N ASP A 274 -3.34 1.11 -26.42
CA ASP A 274 -3.29 -0.28 -26.92
C ASP A 274 -2.78 -0.39 -28.38
N VAL A 275 -1.56 0.09 -28.65
CA VAL A 275 -0.93 -0.07 -29.96
C VAL A 275 -0.58 -1.54 -30.19
N ASP A 276 -1.27 -2.18 -31.13
CA ASP A 276 -1.06 -3.57 -31.55
C ASP A 276 0.40 -3.95 -31.80
N THR A 277 1.14 -3.05 -32.44
CA THR A 277 2.51 -3.29 -32.88
C THR A 277 3.57 -3.11 -31.80
N ASN A 278 3.27 -2.48 -30.65
CA ASN A 278 4.29 -2.22 -29.63
C ASN A 278 3.85 -2.32 -28.16
N ARG A 279 2.61 -2.74 -27.89
CA ARG A 279 2.08 -2.85 -26.51
C ARG A 279 2.94 -3.75 -25.61
N LEU A 280 3.44 -4.87 -26.14
CA LEU A 280 4.22 -5.82 -25.38
C LEU A 280 5.62 -5.27 -25.13
N GLU A 281 6.24 -4.73 -26.17
CA GLU A 281 7.55 -4.08 -26.10
C GLU A 281 7.52 -2.93 -25.10
N MET A 282 6.47 -2.11 -25.10
CA MET A 282 6.33 -1.01 -24.14
C MET A 282 6.22 -1.53 -22.70
N ALA A 283 5.40 -2.55 -22.46
CA ALA A 283 5.28 -3.16 -21.13
C ALA A 283 6.60 -3.79 -20.67
N GLU A 284 7.22 -4.63 -21.51
CA GLU A 284 8.52 -5.24 -21.22
C GLU A 284 9.59 -4.19 -20.96
N TYR A 285 9.61 -3.10 -21.74
CA TYR A 285 10.55 -2.00 -21.54
C TYR A 285 10.36 -1.33 -20.18
N MET A 286 9.12 -1.08 -19.74
CA MET A 286 8.86 -0.50 -18.41
C MET A 286 9.26 -1.44 -17.26
N ASN A 287 9.29 -2.76 -17.47
CA ASN A 287 9.69 -3.74 -16.46
C ASN A 287 11.08 -4.37 -16.65
N CYS A 288 11.89 -3.92 -17.61
CA CYS A 288 13.26 -4.39 -17.78
C CYS A 288 14.29 -3.50 -17.04
N GLY A 289 15.57 -3.90 -16.96
CA GLY A 289 16.63 -3.09 -16.35
C GLY A 289 16.77 -3.28 -14.84
N SER A 290 17.49 -2.38 -14.18
CA SER A 290 17.68 -2.41 -12.71
C SER A 290 16.39 -2.07 -11.97
N ASP A 291 16.29 -2.48 -10.70
CA ASP A 291 15.06 -2.32 -9.91
C ASP A 291 14.64 -0.85 -9.73
N ASP A 292 15.59 0.07 -9.61
CA ASP A 292 15.34 1.51 -9.50
C ASP A 292 14.69 2.11 -10.75
N GLU A 293 14.94 1.53 -11.92
CA GLU A 293 14.42 2.00 -13.21
C GLU A 293 13.10 1.36 -13.63
N ARG A 294 12.73 0.22 -13.01
CA ARG A 294 11.50 -0.52 -13.33
C ARG A 294 10.26 0.17 -12.76
N SER A 295 9.16 0.13 -13.51
CA SER A 295 7.85 0.53 -13.00
C SER A 295 7.37 -0.40 -11.88
N ASP A 296 6.54 0.14 -10.99
CA ASP A 296 5.85 -0.67 -9.97
C ASP A 296 4.60 -1.34 -10.53
N PHE A 297 4.08 -0.87 -11.67
CA PHE A 297 2.98 -1.47 -12.43
C PHE A 297 2.98 -0.95 -13.88
N PHE A 298 2.21 -1.59 -14.75
CA PHE A 298 1.90 -1.11 -16.09
C PHE A 298 0.39 -1.12 -16.31
N ALA A 299 -0.14 -0.19 -17.08
CA ALA A 299 -1.54 -0.19 -17.48
C ALA A 299 -1.68 0.31 -18.91
N PHE A 300 -2.80 -0.01 -19.54
CA PHE A 300 -3.11 0.52 -20.85
C PHE A 300 -4.60 0.65 -21.09
N ASN A 301 -4.93 1.59 -21.96
CA ASN A 301 -6.28 1.91 -22.39
C ASN A 301 -6.72 0.89 -23.44
N ASP A 302 -7.71 0.05 -23.11
CA ASP A 302 -8.13 -1.09 -23.92
C ASP A 302 -9.62 -1.04 -24.25
N TYR A 303 -9.90 -0.70 -25.51
CA TYR A 303 -11.25 -0.62 -26.06
C TYR A 303 -11.56 -1.75 -27.04
N SER A 304 -10.79 -2.85 -27.05
CA SER A 304 -10.98 -3.93 -28.04
C SER A 304 -12.22 -4.78 -27.80
N TRP A 305 -12.88 -4.64 -26.65
CA TRP A 305 -14.17 -5.25 -26.38
C TRP A 305 -15.31 -4.26 -26.65
N CYS A 306 -16.04 -4.45 -27.75
CA CYS A 306 -17.26 -3.71 -28.06
C CYS A 306 -18.46 -4.67 -28.10
N ASP A 307 -19.47 -4.42 -27.27
CA ASP A 307 -20.60 -5.35 -27.11
C ASP A 307 -21.46 -5.51 -28.38
N PRO A 308 -22.07 -6.70 -28.61
CA PRO A 308 -21.78 -7.95 -27.92
C PRO A 308 -20.42 -8.51 -28.36
N SER A 309 -19.65 -9.05 -27.40
CA SER A 309 -18.35 -9.66 -27.68
C SER A 309 -18.10 -10.86 -26.76
N SER A 310 -16.90 -11.42 -26.83
CA SER A 310 -16.45 -12.53 -25.98
C SER A 310 -14.96 -12.39 -25.70
N PHE A 311 -14.44 -13.20 -24.78
CA PHE A 311 -13.02 -13.23 -24.42
C PHE A 311 -12.11 -13.46 -25.64
N THR A 312 -12.56 -14.29 -26.59
CA THR A 312 -11.84 -14.57 -27.84
C THR A 312 -12.11 -13.52 -28.92
N THR A 313 -13.35 -13.01 -29.03
CA THR A 313 -13.70 -12.03 -30.08
C THR A 313 -13.03 -10.68 -29.85
N SER A 314 -12.91 -10.26 -28.58
CA SER A 314 -12.18 -9.05 -28.19
C SER A 314 -10.65 -9.18 -28.30
N GLY A 315 -10.15 -10.41 -28.45
CA GLY A 315 -8.73 -10.74 -28.42
C GLY A 315 -8.09 -10.71 -27.03
N TRP A 316 -8.88 -10.59 -25.95
CA TRP A 316 -8.38 -10.58 -24.58
C TRP A 316 -7.70 -11.90 -24.19
N ASP A 317 -8.13 -13.03 -24.77
CA ASP A 317 -7.46 -14.32 -24.64
C ASP A 317 -6.00 -14.28 -25.10
N GLN A 318 -5.73 -13.61 -26.23
CA GLN A 318 -4.38 -13.44 -26.75
C GLN A 318 -3.58 -12.45 -25.90
N LYS A 319 -4.22 -11.38 -25.39
CA LYS A 319 -3.56 -10.44 -24.47
C LYS A 319 -3.13 -11.13 -23.17
N VAL A 320 -4.03 -11.90 -22.55
CA VAL A 320 -3.69 -12.72 -21.36
C VAL A 320 -2.55 -13.66 -21.66
N LYS A 321 -2.58 -14.36 -22.79
CA LYS A 321 -1.49 -15.26 -23.19
C LYS A 321 -0.16 -14.53 -23.32
N ASN A 322 -0.15 -13.35 -23.94
CA ASN A 322 1.07 -12.55 -24.15
C ASN A 322 1.62 -11.96 -22.85
N PHE A 323 0.76 -11.62 -21.89
CA PHE A 323 1.15 -11.06 -20.59
C PHE A 323 1.26 -12.10 -19.47
N THR A 324 1.07 -13.39 -19.77
CA THR A 324 1.27 -14.47 -18.81
C THR A 324 2.73 -14.49 -18.37
N GLY A 325 2.97 -14.39 -17.06
CA GLY A 325 4.31 -14.31 -16.47
C GLY A 325 4.88 -12.89 -16.35
N TYR A 326 4.16 -11.86 -16.81
CA TYR A 326 4.56 -10.47 -16.58
C TYR A 326 4.69 -10.18 -15.07
N GLY A 327 5.82 -9.61 -14.66
CA GLY A 327 6.30 -9.68 -13.28
C GLY A 327 5.84 -8.56 -12.35
N ILE A 328 5.09 -7.58 -12.85
CA ILE A 328 4.53 -6.46 -12.08
C ILE A 328 3.03 -6.32 -12.38
N PRO A 329 2.23 -5.67 -11.49
CA PRO A 329 0.82 -5.46 -11.71
C PRO A 329 0.49 -4.90 -13.08
N LEU A 330 -0.53 -5.51 -13.69
CA LEU A 330 -1.17 -5.06 -14.92
C LEU A 330 -2.63 -4.78 -14.65
N PHE A 331 -3.18 -3.70 -15.18
CA PHE A 331 -4.63 -3.44 -15.18
C PHE A 331 -5.02 -2.64 -16.42
N ILE A 332 -6.32 -2.61 -16.71
CA ILE A 332 -6.86 -1.84 -17.82
C ILE A 332 -7.17 -0.43 -17.30
N SER A 333 -6.39 0.56 -17.73
CA SER A 333 -6.51 1.95 -17.23
C SER A 333 -7.72 2.68 -17.77
N GLU A 334 -8.28 2.21 -18.90
CA GLU A 334 -9.55 2.66 -19.48
C GLU A 334 -10.17 1.51 -20.28
N TYR A 335 -11.47 1.23 -20.10
CA TYR A 335 -12.26 0.33 -20.93
C TYR A 335 -13.69 0.81 -21.12
N GLY A 336 -14.44 0.11 -21.98
CA GLY A 336 -15.89 0.30 -22.14
C GLY A 336 -16.29 0.82 -23.51
N CYS A 337 -15.79 0.21 -24.60
CA CYS A 337 -16.00 0.65 -25.99
C CYS A 337 -17.44 1.08 -26.29
N ASN A 338 -17.63 2.31 -26.80
CA ASN A 338 -18.95 2.86 -27.10
C ASN A 338 -19.36 2.80 -28.59
N THR A 339 -18.67 2.01 -29.42
CA THR A 339 -19.05 1.83 -30.84
C THR A 339 -20.47 1.25 -30.96
N ASN A 340 -20.85 0.38 -30.02
CA ASN A 340 -22.18 -0.17 -29.87
C ASN A 340 -22.78 0.22 -28.51
N THR A 341 -24.04 -0.15 -28.26
CA THR A 341 -24.65 0.01 -26.93
C THR A 341 -23.87 -0.77 -25.89
N ARG A 342 -23.35 -0.05 -24.88
CA ARG A 342 -22.58 -0.64 -23.78
C ARG A 342 -23.50 -1.44 -22.86
N LYS A 343 -23.24 -2.74 -22.78
CA LYS A 343 -23.81 -3.67 -21.80
C LYS A 343 -22.79 -4.05 -20.72
N PHE A 344 -21.51 -3.71 -20.94
CA PHE A 344 -20.39 -4.00 -20.07
C PHE A 344 -20.22 -5.52 -19.86
N GLU A 345 -20.36 -6.32 -20.92
CA GLU A 345 -20.17 -7.78 -20.84
C GLU A 345 -18.71 -8.14 -20.51
N GLU A 346 -17.76 -7.26 -20.84
CA GLU A 346 -16.34 -7.36 -20.49
C GLU A 346 -16.07 -7.39 -18.99
N VAL A 347 -16.95 -6.83 -18.16
CA VAL A 347 -16.81 -6.87 -16.69
C VAL A 347 -16.76 -8.33 -16.22
N THR A 348 -17.64 -9.19 -16.73
CA THR A 348 -17.63 -10.61 -16.34
C THR A 348 -16.34 -11.31 -16.76
N ALA A 349 -15.75 -10.96 -17.91
CA ALA A 349 -14.46 -11.50 -18.34
C ALA A 349 -13.31 -10.95 -17.48
N LEU A 350 -13.32 -9.65 -17.17
CA LEU A 350 -12.26 -8.94 -16.46
C LEU A 350 -11.99 -9.49 -15.06
N TYR A 351 -13.06 -9.91 -14.37
CA TYR A 351 -12.96 -10.53 -13.03
C TYR A 351 -13.09 -12.05 -13.05
N SER A 352 -12.88 -12.69 -14.21
CA SER A 352 -12.86 -14.16 -14.32
C SER A 352 -11.49 -14.74 -13.93
N THR A 353 -11.45 -16.04 -13.63
CA THR A 353 -10.19 -16.76 -13.37
C THR A 353 -9.28 -16.88 -14.59
N ASP A 354 -9.79 -16.59 -15.79
CA ASP A 354 -8.99 -16.59 -17.02
C ASP A 354 -8.20 -15.29 -17.17
N MET A 355 -8.69 -14.17 -16.60
CA MET A 355 -8.07 -12.85 -16.72
C MET A 355 -7.23 -12.47 -15.49
N THR A 356 -7.73 -12.79 -14.29
CA THR A 356 -7.18 -12.31 -13.01
C THR A 356 -5.78 -12.81 -12.58
N PRO A 357 -5.23 -13.91 -13.12
CA PRO A 357 -3.81 -14.23 -12.93
C PRO A 357 -2.87 -13.16 -13.50
N VAL A 358 -3.33 -12.43 -14.52
CA VAL A 358 -2.57 -11.43 -15.27
C VAL A 358 -3.02 -10.01 -14.90
N TYR A 359 -4.32 -9.74 -14.90
CA TYR A 359 -4.86 -8.38 -14.70
C TYR A 359 -5.47 -8.17 -13.32
N SER A 360 -5.34 -6.94 -12.80
CA SER A 360 -5.83 -6.51 -11.49
C SER A 360 -7.13 -5.70 -11.58
N GLY A 361 -8.00 -6.00 -12.54
CA GLY A 361 -9.24 -5.25 -12.80
C GLY A 361 -9.03 -4.10 -13.78
N GLY A 362 -9.88 -3.07 -13.69
CA GLY A 362 -9.82 -1.94 -14.60
C GLY A 362 -10.77 -0.78 -14.29
N ILE A 363 -10.67 0.25 -15.10
CA ILE A 363 -11.33 1.55 -14.93
C ILE A 363 -12.18 1.88 -16.15
N VAL A 364 -13.46 2.20 -15.97
CA VAL A 364 -14.39 2.56 -17.05
C VAL A 364 -14.20 4.00 -17.49
N TYR A 365 -14.12 4.24 -18.79
CA TYR A 365 -14.18 5.56 -19.40
C TYR A 365 -15.63 5.90 -19.82
N GLU A 366 -16.30 6.94 -19.31
CA GLU A 366 -15.92 7.84 -18.22
C GLU A 366 -17.16 8.21 -17.38
N TYR A 367 -16.98 8.85 -16.22
CA TYR A 367 -18.08 9.17 -15.31
C TYR A 367 -19.08 10.16 -15.91
N SER A 368 -18.64 11.35 -16.34
CA SER A 368 -19.51 12.42 -16.80
C SER A 368 -19.66 12.46 -18.32
N GLU A 369 -20.86 12.74 -18.81
CA GLU A 369 -21.13 12.90 -20.24
C GLU A 369 -20.69 14.28 -20.73
N GLU A 370 -19.65 14.31 -21.55
CA GLU A 370 -19.02 15.54 -22.07
C GLU A 370 -19.29 15.79 -23.56
N GLY A 371 -20.24 15.06 -24.17
CA GLY A 371 -20.63 15.17 -25.58
C GLY A 371 -20.10 14.05 -26.47
N SER A 372 -19.25 13.19 -25.92
CA SER A 372 -18.56 12.08 -26.59
C SER A 372 -19.31 10.74 -26.47
N LYS A 373 -20.43 10.69 -25.74
CA LYS A 373 -21.26 9.49 -25.50
C LYS A 373 -20.53 8.40 -24.71
N TRP A 374 -19.63 8.77 -23.81
CA TRP A 374 -18.94 7.86 -22.89
C TRP A 374 -19.42 8.00 -21.45
N GLY A 375 -20.21 9.03 -21.12
CA GLY A 375 -20.60 9.32 -19.75
C GLY A 375 -21.58 8.30 -19.17
N LEU A 376 -21.37 7.93 -17.91
CA LEU A 376 -22.36 7.19 -17.12
C LEU A 376 -23.45 8.12 -16.58
N VAL A 377 -23.11 9.37 -16.30
CA VAL A 377 -24.03 10.38 -15.75
C VAL A 377 -23.97 11.68 -16.53
N LYS A 378 -25.06 12.44 -16.49
CA LYS A 378 -25.09 13.85 -16.90
C LYS A 378 -25.19 14.72 -15.65
N ILE A 379 -24.26 15.65 -15.50
CA ILE A 379 -24.19 16.58 -14.36
C ILE A 379 -24.83 17.90 -14.76
N ASP A 380 -25.73 18.42 -13.93
CA ASP A 380 -26.34 19.75 -14.06
C ASP A 380 -26.34 20.44 -12.70
N GLY A 381 -25.36 21.31 -12.46
CA GLY A 381 -25.16 21.92 -11.13
C GLY A 381 -24.96 20.87 -10.03
N SER A 382 -25.86 20.84 -9.06
CA SER A 382 -25.86 19.86 -7.96
C SER A 382 -26.52 18.53 -8.31
N ASP A 383 -27.17 18.43 -9.47
CA ASP A 383 -27.95 17.26 -9.86
C ASP A 383 -27.14 16.32 -10.73
N VAL A 384 -27.26 15.02 -10.44
CA VAL A 384 -26.63 13.93 -11.21
C VAL A 384 -27.72 13.06 -11.81
N LYS A 385 -27.88 13.11 -13.13
CA LYS A 385 -28.80 12.25 -13.86
C LYS A 385 -28.06 11.02 -14.38
N LYS A 386 -28.42 9.85 -13.87
CA LYS A 386 -27.93 8.56 -14.35
C LYS A 386 -28.40 8.29 -15.78
N LEU A 387 -27.50 7.80 -16.63
CA LEU A 387 -27.78 7.43 -18.02
C LEU A 387 -27.93 5.90 -18.14
N LYS A 388 -28.28 5.41 -19.34
CA LYS A 388 -28.48 3.96 -19.56
C LYS A 388 -27.22 3.15 -19.25
N ASP A 389 -26.05 3.71 -19.56
CA ASP A 389 -24.78 3.03 -19.36
C ASP A 389 -24.43 2.91 -17.87
N TYR A 390 -24.92 3.83 -17.02
CA TYR A 390 -24.86 3.66 -15.56
C TYR A 390 -25.60 2.40 -15.12
N ASP A 391 -26.84 2.22 -15.58
CA ASP A 391 -27.65 1.07 -15.17
C ASP A 391 -27.05 -0.25 -15.69
N ALA A 392 -26.48 -0.24 -16.91
CA ALA A 392 -25.78 -1.36 -17.50
C ALA A 392 -24.52 -1.72 -16.70
N LEU A 393 -23.67 -0.74 -16.38
CA LEU A 393 -22.46 -0.96 -15.59
C LEU A 393 -22.79 -1.45 -14.18
N LYS A 394 -23.77 -0.83 -13.52
CA LYS A 394 -24.23 -1.24 -12.19
C LYS A 394 -24.66 -2.71 -12.22
N SER A 395 -25.48 -3.09 -13.19
CA SER A 395 -25.94 -4.47 -13.36
C SER A 395 -24.78 -5.43 -13.64
N ALA A 396 -23.78 -5.01 -14.42
CA ALA A 396 -22.61 -5.81 -14.74
C ALA A 396 -21.69 -6.02 -13.51
N PHE A 397 -21.50 -5.00 -12.67
CA PHE A 397 -20.76 -5.13 -11.42
C PHE A 397 -21.52 -5.94 -10.37
N ASP A 398 -22.81 -5.69 -10.17
CA ASP A 398 -23.65 -6.40 -9.18
C ASP A 398 -23.70 -7.91 -9.44
N LYS A 399 -23.67 -8.34 -10.71
CA LYS A 399 -23.70 -9.76 -11.09
C LYS A 399 -22.33 -10.45 -11.10
N THR A 400 -21.25 -9.69 -10.95
CA THR A 400 -19.88 -10.19 -11.14
C THR A 400 -19.10 -10.08 -9.84
N ASP A 401 -18.86 -11.21 -9.19
CA ASP A 401 -17.98 -11.29 -8.01
C ASP A 401 -16.50 -11.29 -8.42
N ASN A 402 -15.62 -10.90 -7.49
CA ASN A 402 -14.19 -11.14 -7.64
C ASN A 402 -13.88 -12.63 -7.43
N PRO A 403 -12.81 -13.17 -8.06
CA PRO A 403 -12.36 -14.54 -7.78
C PRO A 403 -11.98 -14.70 -6.31
N LYS A 404 -12.22 -15.90 -5.77
CA LYS A 404 -11.81 -16.24 -4.41
C LYS A 404 -10.29 -16.34 -4.31
N GLY A 405 -9.75 -16.03 -3.13
CA GLY A 405 -8.32 -16.14 -2.84
C GLY A 405 -7.50 -15.05 -3.53
N ASN A 406 -6.31 -15.40 -4.01
CA ASN A 406 -5.32 -14.45 -4.51
C ASN A 406 -5.42 -14.17 -6.03
N GLY A 407 -6.37 -14.78 -6.73
CA GLY A 407 -6.57 -14.61 -8.17
C GLY A 407 -5.57 -15.34 -9.06
N GLY A 408 -4.77 -16.26 -8.53
CA GLY A 408 -3.73 -16.95 -9.33
C GLY A 408 -2.55 -16.05 -9.71
N TYR A 409 -2.33 -14.97 -8.96
CA TYR A 409 -1.26 -14.01 -9.24
C TYR A 409 0.13 -14.64 -9.25
N ASN A 410 1.01 -14.09 -10.07
CA ASN A 410 2.41 -14.42 -10.07
C ASN A 410 3.12 -13.79 -8.85
N SER A 411 3.31 -14.61 -7.81
CA SER A 411 3.98 -14.19 -6.57
C SER A 411 5.50 -14.00 -6.69
N THR A 412 6.15 -14.58 -7.70
CA THR A 412 7.60 -14.40 -7.88
C THR A 412 7.93 -13.02 -8.44
N GLY A 413 6.98 -12.44 -9.20
CA GLY A 413 7.22 -11.24 -9.98
C GLY A 413 8.43 -11.39 -10.91
N GLY A 414 9.17 -10.31 -11.10
CA GLY A 414 10.47 -10.32 -11.77
C GLY A 414 10.61 -9.29 -12.88
N ALA A 415 11.86 -9.02 -13.27
CA ALA A 415 12.15 -8.15 -14.40
C ALA A 415 11.86 -8.85 -15.74
N SER A 416 11.38 -8.08 -16.71
CA SER A 416 11.30 -8.52 -18.11
C SER A 416 12.67 -8.41 -18.79
N GLY A 417 12.85 -9.11 -19.92
CA GLY A 417 13.93 -8.80 -20.85
C GLY A 417 13.68 -7.46 -21.52
N CYS A 418 14.73 -6.66 -21.78
CA CYS A 418 14.55 -5.43 -22.55
C CYS A 418 14.31 -5.77 -24.04
N PRO A 419 13.27 -5.22 -24.68
CA PRO A 419 12.97 -5.47 -26.07
C PRO A 419 14.09 -4.95 -26.99
N LYS A 420 14.37 -5.70 -28.06
CA LYS A 420 15.31 -5.28 -29.10
C LYS A 420 14.65 -4.26 -30.02
N MET A 421 15.41 -3.27 -30.48
CA MET A 421 14.93 -2.30 -31.47
C MET A 421 14.39 -3.02 -32.73
N GLN A 422 13.18 -2.66 -33.15
CA GLN A 422 12.51 -3.20 -34.33
C GLN A 422 11.70 -2.10 -35.03
N LYS A 423 12.33 -1.37 -35.95
CA LYS A 423 11.64 -0.28 -36.69
C LYS A 423 10.63 -0.85 -37.70
N PRO A 424 9.47 -0.19 -37.92
CA PRO A 424 9.06 1.08 -37.30
C PRO A 424 8.35 0.93 -35.94
N ASN A 425 8.02 -0.30 -35.54
CA ASN A 425 7.13 -0.59 -34.41
C ASN A 425 7.75 -0.22 -33.04
N TRP A 426 9.05 -0.43 -32.88
CA TRP A 426 9.80 -0.16 -31.66
C TRP A 426 11.14 0.52 -31.98
N ASN A 427 11.21 1.83 -31.76
CA ASN A 427 12.32 2.71 -32.09
C ASN A 427 13.12 3.11 -30.82
N VAL A 428 13.41 2.13 -29.97
CA VAL A 428 14.21 2.32 -28.76
C VAL A 428 15.51 1.51 -28.90
N PRO A 429 16.68 2.16 -28.99
CA PRO A 429 17.92 1.48 -29.36
C PRO A 429 18.49 0.58 -28.27
N ASN A 430 18.28 0.93 -27.00
CA ASN A 430 18.79 0.21 -25.83
C ASN A 430 18.00 0.62 -24.58
N SER A 431 18.37 0.09 -23.42
CA SER A 431 17.73 0.39 -22.13
C SER A 431 18.26 1.63 -21.42
N ALA A 432 19.16 2.39 -22.03
CA ALA A 432 19.79 3.53 -21.37
C ALA A 432 18.80 4.69 -21.27
N LEU A 433 18.68 5.25 -20.06
CA LEU A 433 17.75 6.34 -19.76
C LEU A 433 18.47 7.69 -19.73
N PRO A 434 17.79 8.80 -20.04
CA PRO A 434 18.33 10.12 -19.74
C PRO A 434 18.57 10.26 -18.22
N ALA A 435 19.66 10.93 -17.87
CA ALA A 435 19.95 11.31 -16.49
C ALA A 435 18.94 12.35 -16.00
N MET A 436 18.61 12.31 -14.71
CA MET A 436 17.83 13.38 -14.09
C MET A 436 18.51 14.74 -14.35
N PRO A 437 17.79 15.74 -14.89
CA PRO A 437 18.26 17.11 -15.05
C PRO A 437 18.96 17.60 -13.79
N VAL A 438 20.18 18.13 -13.93
CA VAL A 438 21.04 18.51 -12.79
C VAL A 438 20.31 19.45 -11.81
N PRO A 439 19.56 20.48 -12.25
CA PRO A 439 18.85 21.35 -11.32
C PRO A 439 17.72 20.66 -10.53
N ALA A 440 17.16 19.56 -11.05
CA ALA A 440 16.10 18.81 -10.38
C ALA A 440 16.59 17.99 -9.18
N LYS A 441 17.89 17.63 -9.16
CA LYS A 441 18.48 16.83 -8.07
C LYS A 441 18.32 17.46 -6.69
N LYS A 442 18.25 18.79 -6.60
CA LYS A 442 18.05 19.51 -5.33
C LYS A 442 16.72 19.12 -4.66
N TYR A 443 15.68 18.81 -5.45
CA TYR A 443 14.35 18.48 -4.92
C TYR A 443 14.36 17.17 -4.13
N LEU A 444 15.27 16.23 -4.43
CA LEU A 444 15.41 14.97 -3.70
C LEU A 444 15.72 15.20 -2.21
N THR A 445 16.37 16.31 -1.85
CA THR A 445 16.75 16.64 -0.46
C THR A 445 15.96 17.79 0.11
N GLN A 446 15.55 18.76 -0.72
CA GLN A 446 14.90 19.99 -0.28
C GLN A 446 13.36 19.90 -0.29
N GLY A 447 12.80 18.86 -0.93
CA GLY A 447 11.38 18.83 -1.31
C GLY A 447 11.13 19.57 -2.61
N ALA A 448 9.98 19.33 -3.23
CA ALA A 448 9.66 19.91 -4.54
C ALA A 448 9.32 21.41 -4.44
N GLY A 449 8.91 21.87 -3.27
CA GLY A 449 8.38 23.22 -3.07
C GLY A 449 6.94 23.35 -3.57
N LYS A 450 6.47 24.58 -3.73
CA LYS A 450 5.08 24.85 -4.10
C LYS A 450 4.82 24.51 -5.56
N GLY A 451 3.72 23.81 -5.84
CA GLY A 451 3.23 23.57 -7.18
C GLY A 451 2.74 24.85 -7.86
N ALA A 452 2.99 24.97 -9.17
CA ALA A 452 2.58 26.13 -9.96
C ALA A 452 1.06 26.18 -10.24
N GLY A 453 0.35 25.07 -10.02
CA GLY A 453 -1.07 24.94 -10.33
C GLY A 453 -1.41 25.10 -11.81
N PHE A 454 -2.70 25.18 -12.14
CA PHE A 454 -3.16 25.30 -13.53
C PHE A 454 -2.87 26.66 -14.17
N SER A 455 -2.64 27.70 -13.36
CA SER A 455 -2.27 29.04 -13.84
C SER A 455 -0.81 29.16 -14.26
N GLY A 456 0.03 28.17 -13.97
CA GLY A 456 1.45 28.20 -14.33
C GLY A 456 1.70 28.24 -15.86
N PRO A 457 2.92 28.62 -16.27
CA PRO A 457 3.26 28.85 -17.68
C PRO A 457 3.45 27.55 -18.49
N GLY A 458 3.62 26.41 -17.83
CA GLY A 458 3.95 25.13 -18.45
C GLY A 458 5.45 24.84 -18.50
N SER A 459 5.82 23.62 -18.90
CA SER A 459 7.21 23.14 -18.84
C SER A 459 7.78 22.64 -20.16
N GLN A 460 6.97 22.41 -21.21
CA GLN A 460 7.42 21.63 -22.38
C GLN A 460 8.69 22.17 -23.06
N THR A 461 8.95 23.47 -22.99
CA THR A 461 10.18 24.12 -23.49
C THR A 461 10.86 24.99 -22.43
N ALA A 462 10.47 24.87 -21.17
CA ALA A 462 11.00 25.67 -20.07
C ALA A 462 11.98 24.83 -19.22
N GLY A 463 13.09 25.43 -18.81
CA GLY A 463 14.06 24.77 -17.93
C GLY A 463 15.24 24.12 -18.65
N THR A 464 16.00 23.37 -17.87
CA THR A 464 17.20 22.64 -18.26
C THR A 464 16.85 21.17 -18.45
N LYS A 465 17.08 20.67 -19.66
CA LYS A 465 16.91 19.25 -19.99
C LYS A 465 18.00 18.36 -19.40
N SER A 466 17.86 17.05 -19.58
CA SER A 466 18.94 16.10 -19.26
C SER A 466 20.26 16.48 -19.94
N SER A 467 21.36 16.36 -19.21
CA SER A 467 22.72 16.61 -19.75
C SER A 467 23.40 15.35 -20.29
N GLY A 468 22.74 14.18 -20.27
CA GLY A 468 23.31 12.93 -20.76
C GLY A 468 22.56 11.68 -20.33
N THR A 469 23.26 10.55 -20.33
CA THR A 469 22.72 9.23 -19.98
C THR A 469 22.93 8.93 -18.49
N ALA A 470 21.93 8.36 -17.84
CA ALA A 470 22.00 7.92 -16.46
C ALA A 470 23.00 6.75 -16.31
N THR A 471 23.70 6.71 -15.18
CA THR A 471 24.39 5.48 -14.76
C THR A 471 23.34 4.51 -14.23
N GLN A 472 23.44 3.23 -14.57
CA GLN A 472 22.54 2.19 -14.06
C GLN A 472 22.57 2.19 -12.52
N GLY A 473 21.41 2.08 -11.87
CA GLY A 473 21.29 2.17 -10.42
C GLY A 473 21.34 3.58 -9.85
N SER A 474 21.42 4.63 -10.68
CA SER A 474 21.48 6.01 -10.18
C SER A 474 20.19 6.52 -9.51
N GLY A 475 19.08 5.79 -9.62
CA GLY A 475 17.86 6.00 -8.85
C GLY A 475 17.82 5.24 -7.52
N GLU A 476 18.82 4.40 -7.22
CA GLU A 476 18.92 3.74 -5.92
C GLU A 476 19.23 4.78 -4.84
N VAL A 477 18.44 4.74 -3.77
CA VAL A 477 18.69 5.53 -2.55
C VAL A 477 19.25 4.56 -1.51
N ALA A 478 20.36 4.92 -0.86
CA ALA A 478 20.91 4.11 0.22
C ALA A 478 19.80 3.81 1.24
N ALA A 479 19.53 2.52 1.46
CA ALA A 479 18.39 2.08 2.24
C ALA A 479 18.40 2.73 3.63
N ALA A 480 17.43 3.61 3.89
CA ALA A 480 17.00 3.86 5.25
C ALA A 480 16.40 2.54 5.75
N THR A 481 17.08 1.89 6.69
CA THR A 481 16.68 0.62 7.30
C THR A 481 15.25 0.70 7.83
N SER A 482 14.28 0.24 7.05
CA SER A 482 12.96 -0.15 7.53
C SER A 482 12.98 -1.67 7.66
N GLY A 483 12.81 -2.15 8.88
CA GLY A 483 12.85 -3.57 9.22
C GLY A 483 11.67 -4.31 8.60
N GLY A 484 11.91 -4.94 7.46
CA GLY A 484 11.06 -5.97 6.87
C GLY A 484 11.88 -7.24 6.70
N SER A 485 11.88 -8.10 7.70
CA SER A 485 12.54 -9.41 7.65
C SER A 485 11.78 -10.34 6.70
N GLY A 486 12.26 -10.43 5.46
CA GLY A 486 11.89 -11.44 4.47
C GLY A 486 13.16 -12.00 3.83
N ALA A 487 13.83 -12.93 4.51
CA ALA A 487 15.02 -13.59 3.99
C ALA A 487 14.61 -14.65 2.95
N ALA A 488 14.74 -14.33 1.67
CA ALA A 488 14.81 -15.32 0.60
C ALA A 488 16.28 -15.74 0.43
N SER A 489 16.58 -17.00 0.73
CA SER A 489 17.91 -17.59 0.54
C SER A 489 18.11 -17.92 -0.94
N ALA A 490 19.09 -17.29 -1.58
CA ALA A 490 19.63 -17.70 -2.87
C ALA A 490 21.02 -18.30 -2.65
N THR A 491 21.18 -19.59 -2.96
CA THR A 491 22.47 -20.28 -2.99
C THR A 491 23.17 -20.05 -4.33
N GLY A 492 24.36 -19.46 -4.29
CA GLY A 492 25.31 -19.36 -5.41
C GLY A 492 26.73 -19.25 -4.85
N SER A 493 27.64 -20.07 -5.39
CA SER A 493 28.93 -20.48 -4.83
C SER A 493 30.12 -19.54 -5.08
N GLU A 494 31.05 -19.60 -4.12
CA GLU A 494 32.53 -19.41 -4.18
C GLU A 494 33.14 -18.02 -4.43
N GLY A 495 33.87 -17.55 -3.41
CA GLY A 495 34.83 -16.45 -3.45
C GLY A 495 35.29 -16.04 -2.04
N ALA A 496 36.52 -16.37 -1.68
CA ALA A 496 37.09 -16.36 -0.34
C ALA A 496 37.24 -14.97 0.33
N ALA A 497 36.89 -14.86 1.61
CA ALA A 497 37.54 -13.99 2.61
C ALA A 497 37.31 -14.55 4.02
N ALA A 498 38.39 -14.59 4.80
CA ALA A 498 38.50 -15.29 6.06
C ALA A 498 37.81 -14.60 7.24
N GLY A 499 37.19 -15.43 8.10
CA GLY A 499 37.31 -15.33 9.56
C GLY A 499 36.60 -14.18 10.28
N LEU A 500 35.38 -14.45 10.76
CA LEU A 500 34.89 -14.11 12.11
C LEU A 500 33.49 -14.74 12.26
N LYS A 501 33.39 -15.87 12.98
CA LYS A 501 32.09 -16.44 13.35
C LYS A 501 31.57 -15.70 14.59
N PRO A 502 30.35 -15.15 14.59
CA PRO A 502 29.75 -14.67 15.83
C PRO A 502 29.47 -15.86 16.76
N LEU A 503 29.86 -15.69 18.02
CA LEU A 503 29.70 -16.67 19.08
C LEU A 503 28.21 -16.89 19.36
N GLN A 504 27.64 -18.01 18.87
CA GLN A 504 26.29 -18.42 19.25
C GLN A 504 26.32 -19.00 20.67
N LEU A 505 25.98 -18.18 21.66
CA LEU A 505 25.64 -18.66 23.00
C LEU A 505 24.21 -19.22 22.97
N SER A 506 24.04 -20.48 23.37
CA SER A 506 22.73 -21.07 23.62
C SER A 506 21.97 -20.33 24.72
N THR A 507 20.65 -20.23 24.60
CA THR A 507 19.70 -19.53 25.50
C THR A 507 19.88 -19.76 27.02
N PRO A 508 20.38 -20.91 27.52
CA PRO A 508 20.69 -21.07 28.94
C PRO A 508 21.90 -20.23 29.42
N ALA A 509 22.85 -19.92 28.53
CA ALA A 509 24.10 -19.23 28.86
C ALA A 509 23.90 -17.70 28.98
N THR A 510 22.95 -17.12 28.23
CA THR A 510 22.56 -15.70 28.36
C THR A 510 21.82 -15.42 29.66
N LEU A 511 21.00 -16.36 30.14
CA LEU A 511 20.35 -16.28 31.46
C LEU A 511 21.37 -16.40 32.61
N GLY A 512 22.37 -17.28 32.48
CA GLY A 512 23.46 -17.38 33.46
C GLY A 512 24.28 -16.10 33.57
N LEU A 513 24.62 -15.47 32.44
CA LEU A 513 25.40 -14.22 32.41
C LEU A 513 24.62 -13.04 33.02
N MET A 514 23.30 -12.98 32.79
CA MET A 514 22.43 -11.95 33.38
C MET A 514 22.36 -12.09 34.91
N ILE A 515 22.24 -13.30 35.44
CA ILE A 515 22.19 -13.53 36.89
C ILE A 515 23.52 -13.15 37.57
N VAL A 516 24.65 -13.44 36.93
CA VAL A 516 25.98 -13.06 37.44
C VAL A 516 26.17 -11.54 37.42
N LEU A 517 25.73 -10.86 36.35
CA LEU A 517 25.82 -9.39 36.27
C LEU A 517 24.89 -8.70 37.28
N SER A 518 23.68 -9.22 37.50
CA SER A 518 22.75 -8.68 38.50
C SER A 518 23.21 -8.90 39.95
N THR A 519 23.89 -10.02 40.22
CA THR A 519 24.45 -10.28 41.56
C THR A 519 25.67 -9.43 41.85
N LEU A 520 26.53 -9.18 40.85
CA LEU A 520 27.67 -8.26 40.98
C LEU A 520 27.22 -6.79 41.14
N PHE A 521 26.18 -6.36 40.42
CA PHE A 521 25.63 -5.02 40.56
C PHE A 521 24.91 -4.83 41.91
N GLY A 522 24.17 -5.84 42.38
CA GLY A 522 23.54 -5.83 43.70
C GLY A 522 24.54 -5.82 44.86
N ALA A 523 25.66 -6.54 44.74
CA ALA A 523 26.73 -6.54 45.75
C ALA A 523 27.47 -5.19 45.81
N HIS A 524 27.58 -4.46 44.68
CA HIS A 524 28.23 -3.16 44.64
C HIS A 524 27.36 -2.02 45.24
N LEU A 525 26.03 -2.18 45.24
CA LEU A 525 25.08 -1.26 45.87
C LEU A 525 24.89 -1.46 47.39
N ALA A 526 25.40 -2.56 47.95
CA ALA A 526 25.40 -2.82 49.40
C ALA A 526 26.71 -2.40 50.09
N LEU A 527 27.68 -1.90 49.32
CA LEU A 527 29.00 -1.43 49.77
C LEU A 527 29.22 0.07 49.49
N LEU A 528 28.17 0.79 49.12
CA LEU A 528 28.02 2.25 49.12
C LEU A 528 26.91 2.61 50.10
#